data_AF-A0A2Z6RJ99-F1
#
_entry.id   AF-A0A2Z6RJ99-F1
#
_cell.length_a   1.000
_cell.length_b   1.000
_cell.length_c   1.000
_cell.angle_alpha   90.00
_cell.angle_beta   90.00
_cell.angle_gamma   90.00
#
_symmetry.space_group_name_H-M   'P 1'
#
loop_
_entity.id
_entity.type
_entity.pdbx_description
1 polymer ?
#
loop_
_entity_poly.entity_id
_entity_poly.type
_entity_poly.pdbx_seq_one_letter_code
_entity_poly.pdbx_strand_id
1 'polypeptide(L)'
;MVYILRSLLCKIEQRKLGYKLETPKIALNKFYGDNTLEETEEITLSSCAFMDDIQWLAPNQSNLEKILEIVDSFYELNDIQVNKEKSELLVRKIQSRYRPKLRPHELVTLKFDSEYL
;
A
#
# COMPACT_ATOMS: atom_id res chain seq x y z
N MET A 1 18.86 12.22 6.67
CA MET A 1 17.75 11.24 6.82
C MET A 1 16.63 11.45 5.79
N VAL A 2 15.98 12.62 5.72
CA VAL A 2 14.80 12.87 4.84
C VAL A 2 15.03 12.59 3.34
N TYR A 3 16.22 12.88 2.81
CA TYR A 3 16.51 12.65 1.39
C TYR A 3 16.70 11.17 1.01
N ILE A 4 17.15 10.35 1.96
CA ILE A 4 17.43 8.93 1.73
C ILE A 4 16.10 8.18 1.56
N LEU A 5 15.15 8.41 2.46
CA LEU A 5 13.81 7.79 2.39
C LEU A 5 13.04 8.18 1.13
N ARG A 6 13.22 9.40 0.61
CA ARG A 6 12.60 9.82 -0.66
C ARG A 6 13.00 8.92 -1.85
N SER A 7 14.23 8.41 -1.87
CA SER A 7 14.69 7.50 -2.93
C SER A 7 14.00 6.14 -2.88
N LEU A 8 13.71 5.64 -1.67
CA LEU A 8 12.93 4.42 -1.43
C LEU A 8 11.49 4.57 -1.93
N LEU A 9 10.80 5.66 -1.55
CA LEU A 9 9.42 5.91 -1.96
C LEU A 9 9.30 5.98 -3.49
N CYS A 10 10.18 6.73 -4.14
CA CYS A 10 10.24 6.84 -5.59
C CYS A 10 10.47 5.48 -6.27
N LYS A 11 11.32 4.62 -5.70
CA LYS A 11 11.58 3.28 -6.24
C LYS A 11 10.34 2.39 -6.22
N ILE A 12 9.53 2.48 -5.17
CA ILE A 12 8.31 1.69 -5.01
C ILE A 12 7.24 2.18 -5.98
N GLU A 13 7.07 3.50 -6.12
CA GLU A 13 6.16 4.12 -7.09
C GLU A 13 6.49 3.71 -8.54
N GLN A 14 7.77 3.71 -8.92
CA GLN A 14 8.22 3.26 -10.24
C GLN A 14 7.85 1.80 -10.55
N ARG A 15 7.80 0.94 -9.52
CA ARG A 15 7.39 -0.47 -9.68
C ARG A 15 5.86 -0.65 -9.73
N LYS A 16 5.08 0.44 -9.65
CA LYS A 16 3.61 0.42 -9.61
C LYS A 16 3.07 -0.50 -8.51
N LEU A 17 3.82 -0.62 -7.42
CA LEU A 17 3.36 -1.26 -6.20
C LEU A 17 2.53 -0.26 -5.40
N GLY A 18 1.55 -0.75 -4.65
CA GLY A 18 0.64 0.11 -3.91
C GLY A 18 -0.83 -0.21 -4.10
N TYR A 19 -1.67 0.49 -3.34
CA TYR A 19 -3.11 0.42 -3.42
C TYR A 19 -3.64 1.27 -4.58
N LYS A 20 -4.44 0.65 -5.45
CA LYS A 20 -5.05 1.33 -6.59
C LYS A 20 -6.40 1.92 -6.18
N LEU A 21 -6.55 3.23 -6.39
CA LEU A 21 -7.81 3.95 -6.27
C LEU A 21 -8.32 4.24 -7.67
N GLU A 22 -9.59 3.96 -7.91
CA GLU A 22 -10.27 4.23 -9.16
C GLU A 22 -11.52 5.05 -8.85
N THR A 23 -11.67 6.18 -9.52
CA THR A 23 -12.84 7.06 -9.35
C THR A 23 -13.41 7.48 -10.69
N PRO A 24 -14.74 7.62 -10.83
CA PRO A 24 -15.31 8.22 -12.02
C PRO A 24 -14.80 9.65 -12.19
N LYS A 25 -14.40 9.99 -13.40
CA LYS A 25 -13.92 11.33 -13.74
C LYS A 25 -15.07 12.33 -13.64
N ILE A 26 -14.88 13.36 -12.83
CA ILE A 26 -15.84 14.46 -12.71
C ILE A 26 -15.59 15.41 -13.89
N ALA A 27 -16.43 15.32 -14.92
CA ALA A 27 -16.45 16.30 -15.98
C ALA A 27 -17.39 17.46 -15.59
N LEU A 28 -16.83 18.65 -15.39
CA LEU A 28 -17.56 19.86 -14.98
C LEU A 28 -18.61 20.33 -16.00
N ASN A 29 -18.53 19.87 -17.25
CA ASN A 29 -19.39 20.28 -18.38
C ASN A 29 -20.20 19.11 -18.99
N LYS A 30 -20.69 18.16 -18.19
CA LYS A 30 -21.61 17.12 -18.69
C LYS A 30 -22.99 17.74 -18.96
N PHE A 31 -23.33 17.91 -20.23
CA PHE A 31 -24.72 18.16 -20.64
C PHE A 31 -25.51 16.85 -20.55
N TYR A 32 -26.71 16.89 -19.95
CA TYR A 32 -27.62 15.75 -19.88
C TYR A 32 -28.01 15.34 -21.31
N GLY A 33 -27.45 14.25 -21.83
CA GLY A 33 -27.83 13.68 -23.13
C GLY A 33 -26.68 13.13 -23.99
N ASP A 34 -25.42 13.37 -23.63
CA ASP A 34 -24.28 12.81 -24.37
C ASP A 34 -23.90 11.41 -23.83
N ASN A 35 -23.84 10.41 -24.71
CA ASN A 35 -23.47 9.02 -24.39
C ASN A 35 -21.95 8.88 -24.17
N THR A 36 -21.34 9.80 -23.43
CA THR A 36 -19.93 9.73 -23.09
C THR A 36 -19.73 8.59 -22.08
N LEU A 37 -18.96 7.58 -22.49
CA LEU A 37 -18.42 6.53 -21.60
C LEU A 37 -17.92 7.19 -20.30
N GLU A 38 -18.28 6.62 -19.15
CA GLU A 38 -17.77 7.08 -17.87
C GLU A 38 -16.26 6.83 -17.82
N GLU A 39 -15.47 7.85 -18.20
CA GLU A 39 -14.02 7.81 -18.02
C GLU A 39 -13.71 7.64 -16.53
N THR A 40 -12.84 6.69 -16.21
CA THR A 40 -12.31 6.50 -14.87
C THR A 40 -10.93 7.13 -14.76
N GLU A 41 -10.65 7.75 -13.63
CA GLU A 41 -9.31 8.18 -13.24
C GLU A 41 -8.77 7.20 -12.19
N GLU A 42 -7.50 6.85 -12.33
CA GLU A 42 -6.84 5.88 -11.48
C GLU A 42 -5.57 6.47 -10.90
N ILE A 43 -5.35 6.25 -9.60
CA ILE A 43 -4.11 6.61 -8.92
C ILE A 43 -3.65 5.44 -8.05
N THR A 44 -2.35 5.15 -8.08
CA THR A 44 -1.74 4.15 -7.21
C THR A 44 -1.02 4.86 -6.06
N LEU A 45 -1.44 4.58 -4.84
CA LEU A 45 -0.82 5.07 -3.61
C LEU A 45 -0.05 3.92 -2.94
N SER A 46 1.27 4.06 -2.85
CA SER A 46 2.14 3.04 -2.25
C SER A 46 2.36 3.24 -0.76
N SER A 47 2.35 4.50 -0.31
CA SER A 47 2.82 4.86 1.02
C SER A 47 2.27 6.20 1.50
N CYS A 48 2.32 6.38 2.81
CA CYS A 48 2.19 7.67 3.49
C CYS A 48 3.35 7.78 4.47
N ALA A 49 4.20 8.80 4.32
CA ALA A 49 5.37 8.98 5.16
C ALA A 49 5.33 10.34 5.85
N PHE A 50 5.58 10.37 7.15
CA PHE A 50 5.72 11.58 7.95
C PHE A 50 6.91 11.43 8.87
N MET A 51 7.95 12.26 8.67
CA MET A 51 9.22 12.18 9.40
C MET A 51 9.88 10.79 9.27
N ASP A 52 9.93 10.02 10.35
CA ASP A 52 10.45 8.66 10.46
C ASP A 52 9.36 7.58 10.34
N ASP A 53 8.09 7.95 10.48
CA ASP A 53 6.96 7.02 10.35
C ASP A 53 6.58 6.82 8.89
N ILE A 54 6.51 5.56 8.46
CA ILE A 54 6.08 5.18 7.11
C ILE A 54 5.00 4.12 7.20
N GLN A 55 3.86 4.40 6.57
CA GLN A 55 2.78 3.46 6.37
C GLN A 55 2.76 2.96 4.93
N TRP A 56 2.78 1.64 4.75
CA TRP A 56 2.67 1.00 3.44
C TRP A 56 1.23 0.63 3.13
N LEU A 57 0.79 0.91 1.90
CA LEU A 57 -0.55 0.60 1.41
C LEU A 57 -0.46 -0.42 0.28
N ALA A 58 -1.18 -1.54 0.40
CA ALA A 58 -1.14 -2.60 -0.59
C ALA A 58 -2.53 -3.25 -0.74
N PRO A 59 -2.89 -3.73 -1.95
CA PRO A 59 -4.19 -4.35 -2.21
C PRO A 59 -4.29 -5.78 -1.66
N ASN A 60 -3.16 -6.43 -1.44
CA ASN A 60 -3.07 -7.80 -0.92
C ASN A 60 -1.71 -8.06 -0.27
N GLN A 61 -1.62 -9.18 0.43
CA GLN A 61 -0.41 -9.63 1.12
C GLN A 61 0.81 -9.72 0.21
N SER A 62 0.68 -10.35 -0.98
CA SER A 62 1.82 -10.53 -1.89
C SER A 62 2.39 -9.20 -2.39
N ASN A 63 1.54 -8.19 -2.62
CA ASN A 63 2.01 -6.86 -3.00
C ASN A 63 2.73 -6.17 -1.83
N LEU A 64 2.22 -6.32 -0.60
CA LEU A 64 2.87 -5.80 0.59
C LEU A 64 4.23 -6.45 0.82
N GLU A 65 4.34 -7.78 0.71
CA GLU A 65 5.61 -8.50 0.87
C GLU A 65 6.67 -8.05 -0.16
N LYS A 66 6.27 -7.76 -1.40
CA LYS A 66 7.18 -7.18 -2.41
C LYS A 66 7.65 -5.76 -2.05
N ILE A 67 6.79 -4.98 -1.41
CA ILE A 67 7.18 -3.66 -0.89
C ILE A 67 8.20 -3.88 0.24
N LEU A 68 7.89 -4.74 1.19
CA LEU A 68 8.75 -5.05 2.34
C LEU A 68 10.12 -5.59 1.91
N GLU A 69 10.19 -6.46 0.90
CA GLU A 69 11.46 -6.97 0.35
C GLU A 69 12.38 -5.83 -0.15
N ILE A 70 11.81 -4.84 -0.84
CA ILE A 70 12.55 -3.66 -1.33
C ILE A 70 12.99 -2.78 -0.15
N VAL A 71 12.11 -2.64 0.82
CA VAL A 71 12.30 -1.82 2.02
C VAL A 71 13.42 -2.41 2.89
N ASP A 72 13.39 -3.71 3.15
CA ASP A 72 14.38 -4.43 3.94
C ASP A 72 15.76 -4.32 3.27
N SER A 73 15.85 -4.63 1.97
CA SER A 73 17.09 -4.47 1.19
C SER A 73 17.64 -3.03 1.23
N PHE A 74 16.74 -2.04 1.25
CA PHE A 74 17.13 -0.64 1.30
C PHE A 74 17.64 -0.25 2.70
N TYR A 75 16.99 -0.74 3.75
CA TYR A 75 17.40 -0.47 5.12
C TYR A 75 18.74 -1.11 5.45
N GLU A 76 18.97 -2.36 5.03
CA GLU A 76 20.27 -3.03 5.13
C GLU A 76 21.39 -2.24 4.44
N LEU A 77 21.16 -1.82 3.18
CA LEU A 77 22.15 -1.07 2.41
C LEU A 77 22.54 0.26 3.06
N ASN A 78 21.58 0.91 3.74
CA ASN A 78 21.76 2.23 4.33
C ASN A 78 22.01 2.20 5.85
N ASP A 79 22.17 1.02 6.45
CA ASP A 79 22.33 0.82 7.90
C ASP A 79 21.22 1.51 8.71
N ILE A 80 19.97 1.37 8.25
CA ILE A 80 18.78 1.93 8.89
C ILE A 80 18.14 0.85 9.77
N GLN A 81 17.96 1.17 11.05
CA GLN A 81 17.28 0.27 11.99
C GLN A 81 15.81 0.67 12.15
N VAL A 82 14.91 -0.28 11.92
CA VAL A 82 13.46 -0.10 12.08
C VAL A 82 13.02 -0.61 13.44
N ASN A 83 12.20 0.15 14.15
CA ASN A 83 11.54 -0.34 15.36
C ASN A 83 10.32 -1.19 15.01
N LYS A 84 10.54 -2.50 14.89
CA LYS A 84 9.50 -3.47 14.52
C LYS A 84 8.39 -3.60 15.56
N GLU A 85 8.68 -3.39 16.84
CA GLU A 85 7.69 -3.47 17.91
C GLU A 85 6.62 -2.38 17.78
N LYS A 86 6.92 -1.31 17.03
CA LYS A 86 5.96 -0.25 16.70
C LYS A 86 5.23 -0.47 15.37
N SER A 87 5.59 -1.49 14.61
CA SER A 87 4.98 -1.80 13.32
C SER A 87 3.74 -2.68 13.51
N GLU A 88 2.63 -2.27 12.92
CA GLU A 88 1.34 -2.96 13.05
C GLU A 88 0.73 -3.26 11.68
N LEU A 89 0.16 -4.46 11.53
CA LEU A 89 -0.54 -4.86 10.30
C LEU A 89 -2.03 -4.56 10.41
N LEU A 90 -2.51 -3.60 9.62
CA LEU A 90 -3.93 -3.30 9.50
C LEU A 90 -4.54 -3.98 8.27
N VAL A 91 -5.50 -4.88 8.49
CA VAL A 91 -6.20 -5.60 7.41
C VAL A 91 -7.64 -5.11 7.27
N ARG A 92 -7.98 -4.56 6.11
CA ARG A 92 -9.36 -4.19 5.77
C ARG A 92 -10.10 -5.37 5.16
N LYS A 93 -11.09 -5.91 5.87
CA LYS A 93 -12.04 -6.89 5.30
C LYS A 93 -13.14 -6.16 4.56
N ILE A 94 -13.28 -6.45 3.25
CA ILE A 94 -14.45 -6.04 2.50
C ILE A 94 -15.59 -6.95 2.93
N GLN A 95 -16.47 -6.44 3.79
CA GLN A 95 -17.69 -7.16 4.14
C GLN A 95 -18.59 -7.17 2.90
N SER A 96 -18.82 -8.34 2.31
CA SER A 96 -20.00 -8.50 1.45
C SER A 96 -21.24 -8.31 2.32
N ARG A 97 -22.38 -7.92 1.74
CA ARG A 97 -23.63 -7.65 2.49
C ARG A 97 -24.16 -8.87 3.26
N TYR A 98 -23.51 -10.03 3.15
CA TYR A 98 -23.73 -11.21 3.98
C TYR A 98 -22.77 -11.19 5.18
N ARG A 99 -23.31 -11.27 6.40
CA ARG A 99 -22.53 -11.58 7.61
C ARG A 99 -22.42 -13.11 7.75
N PRO A 100 -21.31 -13.77 7.36
CA PRO A 100 -21.10 -15.13 7.85
C PRO A 100 -20.83 -15.04 9.36
N LYS A 101 -21.20 -16.08 10.10
CA LYS A 101 -20.78 -16.23 11.51
C LYS A 101 -19.28 -15.96 11.61
N LEU A 102 -18.85 -15.14 12.58
CA LEU A 102 -17.45 -14.81 12.85
C LEU A 102 -16.64 -16.10 12.96
N ARG A 103 -15.98 -16.51 11.87
CA ARG A 103 -15.00 -17.59 11.90
C ARG A 103 -13.73 -17.04 12.55
N PRO A 104 -13.03 -17.83 13.38
CA PRO A 104 -11.70 -17.49 13.86
C PRO A 104 -10.86 -17.01 12.67
N HIS A 105 -10.16 -15.90 12.86
CA HIS A 105 -9.40 -15.29 11.80
C HIS A 105 -8.25 -16.23 11.43
N GLU A 106 -8.12 -16.52 10.12
CA GLU A 106 -6.87 -17.06 9.61
C GLU A 106 -5.80 -15.98 9.83
N LEU A 107 -4.76 -16.34 10.58
CA LEU A 107 -3.72 -15.40 10.96
C LEU A 107 -2.96 -15.01 9.69
N VAL A 108 -3.00 -13.73 9.33
CA VAL A 108 -2.21 -13.22 8.21
C VAL A 108 -0.79 -13.03 8.73
N THR A 109 0.13 -13.87 8.29
CA THR A 109 1.56 -13.73 8.54
C THR A 109 2.19 -12.95 7.40
N LEU A 110 3.08 -12.01 7.71
CA LEU A 110 3.90 -11.32 6.71
C LEU A 110 5.34 -11.76 6.84
N LYS A 111 6.01 -11.89 5.70
CA LYS A 111 7.47 -11.90 5.65
C LYS A 111 7.95 -10.47 5.79
N PHE A 112 8.17 -10.05 7.03
CA PHE A 112 8.73 -8.75 7.37
C PHE A 112 10.06 -8.98 8.05
N ASP A 113 11.14 -8.72 7.32
CA ASP A 113 12.51 -9.00 7.71
C ASP A 113 12.74 -10.49 8.02
N SER A 114 13.27 -11.25 7.04
CA SER A 114 13.72 -12.61 7.34
C SER A 114 14.91 -12.47 8.28
N GLU A 115 14.70 -12.75 9.56
CA GLU A 115 15.78 -12.82 10.54
C GLU A 115 16.95 -13.61 9.93
N TYR A 116 18.03 -12.90 9.62
CA TYR A 116 19.32 -13.51 9.39
C TYR A 116 19.70 -14.20 10.70
N LEU A 117 19.63 -15.53 10.71
CA LEU A 117 20.40 -16.35 11.65
C LEU A 117 21.90 -16.16 11.37
#